data_AF-A0A382LAA1-F1
#
_entry.id   AF-A0A382LAA1-F1
#
_cell.length_a   1.000
_cell.length_b   1.000
_cell.length_c   1.000
_cell.angle_alpha   90.00
_cell.angle_beta   90.00
_cell.angle_gamma   90.00
#
_symmetry.space_group_name_H-M   'P 1'
#
loop_
_entity.id
_entity.type
_entity.pdbx_description
1 polymer ?
#
loop_
_entity_poly.entity_id
_entity_poly.type
_entity_poly.pdbx_seq_one_letter_code
_entity_poly.pdbx_strand_id
1 'polypeptide(L)'
;MSSVPLKDVCLAIDKRNKTFYNNLDAEQQKKFSAWLYMRYASSVDGPIFRDHYLEMVNDLVNVNFNDLTKHKELQWLLISLCGIGKKQFHPWIKPGKRKEKPKIKTWLAKAFL
;
A
#
# COMPACT_ATOMS: atom_id res chain seq x y z
N MET A 1 -2.60 -12.20 20.34
CA MET A 1 -1.36 -11.95 19.59
C MET A 1 -1.47 -12.59 18.21
N SER A 2 -1.81 -11.82 17.17
CA SER A 2 -1.92 -12.37 15.80
C SER A 2 -1.97 -11.24 14.77
N SER A 3 -1.01 -10.32 14.82
CA SER A 3 -0.81 -9.35 13.72
C SER A 3 0.02 -10.03 12.63
N VAL A 4 -0.30 -9.80 11.37
CA VAL A 4 0.52 -10.32 10.26
C VAL A 4 1.91 -9.69 10.35
N PRO A 5 3.00 -10.48 10.42
CA PRO A 5 4.35 -9.93 10.55
C PRO A 5 4.73 -9.16 9.29
N LEU A 6 5.12 -7.89 9.45
CA LEU A 6 5.41 -7.01 8.31
C LEU A 6 6.55 -7.54 7.43
N LYS A 7 7.56 -8.16 8.02
CA LYS A 7 8.69 -8.74 7.28
C LYS A 7 8.22 -9.80 6.28
N ASP A 8 7.24 -10.62 6.69
CA ASP A 8 6.69 -11.69 5.85
C ASP A 8 5.83 -11.10 4.74
N VAL A 9 5.07 -10.04 5.04
CA VAL A 9 4.28 -9.33 4.03
C VAL A 9 5.18 -8.71 2.97
N CYS A 10 6.19 -7.93 3.36
CA CYS A 10 7.11 -7.31 2.38
C CYS A 10 7.80 -8.37 1.52
N LEU A 11 8.27 -9.46 2.13
CA LEU A 11 8.86 -10.57 1.38
C LEU A 11 7.85 -11.22 0.42
N ALA A 12 6.60 -11.38 0.84
CA ALA A 12 5.54 -11.95 0.02
C ALA A 12 5.16 -11.03 -1.16
N ILE A 13 5.20 -9.70 -0.97
CA ILE A 13 5.04 -8.71 -2.04
C ILE A 13 6.18 -8.88 -3.04
N ASP A 14 7.42 -8.83 -2.57
CA ASP A 14 8.62 -8.94 -3.40
C ASP A 14 8.66 -10.24 -4.20
N LYS A 15 8.24 -11.36 -3.58
CA LYS A 15 8.18 -12.68 -4.21
C LYS A 15 6.93 -12.91 -5.04
N ARG A 16 6.03 -11.92 -5.16
CA ARG A 16 4.77 -12.01 -5.91
C ARG A 16 3.90 -13.17 -5.43
N ASN A 17 3.88 -13.42 -4.12
CA ASN A 17 3.13 -14.52 -3.54
C ASN A 17 1.62 -14.22 -3.53
N LYS A 18 0.95 -14.63 -4.61
CA LYS A 18 -0.49 -14.41 -4.82
C LYS A 18 -1.37 -15.10 -3.77
N THR A 19 -0.92 -16.24 -3.23
CA THR A 19 -1.72 -17.05 -2.30
C THR A 19 -1.56 -16.64 -0.84
N PHE A 20 -0.64 -15.70 -0.53
CA PHE A 20 -0.36 -15.26 0.84
C PHE A 20 -1.61 -14.86 1.61
N TYR A 21 -2.51 -14.04 1.05
CA TYR A 21 -3.74 -13.62 1.73
C TYR A 21 -4.67 -14.79 2.07
N ASN A 22 -4.81 -15.76 1.15
CA ASN A 22 -5.69 -16.92 1.33
C ASN A 22 -5.16 -17.92 2.37
N ASN A 23 -3.85 -17.91 2.61
CA ASN A 23 -3.20 -18.74 3.63
C ASN A 23 -3.23 -18.11 5.04
N LEU A 24 -3.74 -16.88 5.19
CA LEU A 24 -3.87 -16.24 6.50
C LEU A 24 -5.08 -16.79 7.26
N ASP A 25 -4.94 -16.90 8.58
CA ASP A 25 -6.04 -17.26 9.46
C ASP A 25 -7.15 -16.19 9.46
N ALA A 26 -8.37 -16.55 9.82
CA ALA A 26 -9.49 -15.62 9.87
C ALA A 26 -9.23 -14.39 10.78
N GLU A 27 -8.47 -14.55 11.87
CA GLU A 27 -8.05 -13.42 12.71
C GLU A 27 -7.04 -12.49 12.02
N GLN A 28 -6.12 -13.07 11.26
CA GLN A 28 -5.09 -12.34 10.52
C GLN A 28 -5.70 -11.59 9.34
N GLN A 29 -6.63 -12.21 8.61
CA GLN A 29 -7.38 -11.56 7.51
C GLN A 29 -8.19 -10.36 8.00
N LYS A 30 -8.78 -10.44 9.21
CA LYS A 30 -9.47 -9.30 9.83
C LYS A 30 -8.53 -8.11 10.06
N LYS A 31 -7.30 -8.39 10.53
CA LYS A 31 -6.27 -7.37 10.81
C LYS A 31 -5.44 -6.97 9.59
N PHE A 32 -5.66 -7.61 8.44
CA PHE A 32 -4.98 -7.31 7.19
C PHE A 32 -5.32 -5.89 6.71
N SER A 33 -4.28 -5.08 6.53
CA SER A 33 -4.38 -3.67 6.11
C SER A 33 -3.70 -3.45 4.76
N ALA A 34 -4.45 -3.57 3.68
CA ALA A 34 -3.96 -3.32 2.32
C ALA A 34 -3.36 -1.91 2.18
N TRP A 35 -3.94 -0.91 2.86
CA TRP A 35 -3.45 0.46 2.84
C TRP A 35 -2.03 0.59 3.43
N LEU A 36 -1.78 -0.11 4.53
CA LEU A 36 -0.46 -0.14 5.16
C LEU A 36 0.57 -0.79 4.23
N TYR A 37 0.20 -1.92 3.63
CA TYR A 37 1.09 -2.69 2.78
C TYR A 37 1.38 -2.00 1.44
N MET A 38 0.40 -1.32 0.85
CA MET A 38 0.61 -0.47 -0.33
C MET A 38 1.68 0.59 -0.07
N ARG A 39 1.65 1.24 1.10
CA ARG A 39 2.63 2.26 1.49
C ARG A 39 4.04 1.70 1.67
N TYR A 40 4.17 0.49 2.20
CA TYR A 40 5.47 -0.20 2.23
C TYR A 40 5.93 -0.59 0.82
N ALA A 41 5.03 -1.13 0.00
CA ALA A 41 5.32 -1.52 -1.38
C ALA A 41 5.87 -0.34 -2.19
N SER A 42 5.26 0.85 -2.09
CA SER A 42 5.71 2.06 -2.80
C SER A 42 7.00 2.67 -2.25
N SER A 43 7.53 2.15 -1.15
CA SER A 43 8.66 2.72 -0.41
C SER A 43 9.87 1.80 -0.46
N VAL A 44 10.27 1.34 -1.64
CA VAL A 44 11.50 0.55 -1.80
C VAL A 44 12.73 1.45 -1.75
N ASP A 45 13.67 1.10 -0.89
CA ASP A 45 14.98 1.72 -0.85
C ASP A 45 15.99 0.84 -1.60
N GLY A 46 16.10 1.10 -2.89
CA GLY A 46 17.05 0.43 -3.77
C GLY A 46 17.33 1.29 -5.01
N PRO A 47 18.59 1.36 -5.48
CA PRO A 47 18.96 2.30 -6.54
C PRO A 47 18.34 1.98 -7.91
N ILE A 48 17.94 0.72 -8.14
CA ILE A 48 17.46 0.25 -9.45
C ILE A 48 15.93 0.10 -9.48
N PHE A 49 15.33 -0.30 -8.36
CA PHE A 49 13.92 -0.74 -8.34
C PHE A 49 12.97 0.22 -7.62
N ARG A 50 13.48 1.31 -7.03
CA ARG A 50 12.65 2.30 -6.34
C ARG A 50 11.55 2.85 -7.25
N ASP A 51 11.92 3.30 -8.44
CA ASP A 51 10.99 3.93 -9.37
C ASP A 51 9.96 2.93 -9.91
N HIS A 52 10.41 1.70 -10.22
CA HIS A 52 9.52 0.61 -10.62
C HIS A 52 8.42 0.34 -9.58
N TYR A 53 8.77 0.20 -8.31
CA TYR A 53 7.78 -0.06 -7.26
C TYR A 53 6.85 1.14 -7.06
N LEU A 54 7.37 2.37 -7.15
CA LEU A 54 6.56 3.58 -7.01
C LEU A 54 5.51 3.70 -8.12
N GLU A 55 5.93 3.54 -9.38
CA GLU A 55 5.06 3.62 -10.56
C GLU A 55 4.04 2.48 -10.58
N MET A 56 4.49 1.23 -10.42
CA MET A 56 3.59 0.06 -10.44
C MET A 56 2.54 0.09 -9.33
N VAL A 57 2.94 0.47 -8.11
CA VAL A 57 1.99 0.60 -7.00
C VAL A 57 1.03 1.74 -7.25
N ASN A 58 1.48 2.85 -7.82
CA ASN A 58 0.59 3.94 -8.19
C ASN A 58 -0.47 3.46 -9.20
N ASP A 59 -0.03 2.86 -10.30
CA ASP A 59 -0.88 2.55 -11.45
C ASP A 59 -1.81 1.36 -11.19
N LEU A 60 -1.31 0.29 -10.56
CA LEU A 60 -2.10 -0.93 -10.33
C LEU A 60 -2.92 -0.88 -9.06
N VAL A 61 -2.47 -0.14 -8.03
CA VAL A 61 -3.06 -0.21 -6.69
C VAL A 61 -3.70 1.11 -6.27
N ASN A 62 -2.97 2.22 -6.35
CA ASN A 62 -3.37 3.49 -5.74
C ASN A 62 -4.56 4.14 -6.45
N VAL A 63 -4.60 4.14 -7.80
CA VAL A 63 -5.64 4.83 -8.60
C VAL A 63 -7.06 4.43 -8.17
N ASN A 64 -7.32 3.12 -8.05
CA ASN A 64 -8.64 2.57 -7.72
C ASN A 64 -8.70 1.97 -6.30
N PHE A 65 -7.77 2.34 -5.42
CA PHE A 65 -7.64 1.71 -4.11
C PHE A 65 -8.94 1.74 -3.29
N ASN A 66 -9.63 2.88 -3.32
CA ASN A 66 -10.84 3.12 -2.53
C ASN A 66 -12.04 2.30 -3.04
N ASP A 67 -12.13 2.08 -4.35
CA ASP A 67 -13.22 1.30 -4.97
C ASP A 67 -13.12 -0.18 -4.58
N LEU A 68 -11.88 -0.66 -4.36
CA LEU A 68 -11.58 -2.06 -4.05
C LEU A 68 -11.52 -2.38 -2.55
N THR A 69 -11.90 -1.44 -1.68
CA THR A 69 -11.81 -1.60 -0.22
C THR A 69 -12.58 -2.79 0.35
N LYS A 70 -13.65 -3.23 -0.32
CA LYS A 70 -14.42 -4.42 0.04
C LYS A 70 -13.78 -5.74 -0.43
N HIS A 71 -12.81 -5.68 -1.33
CA HIS A 71 -12.16 -6.82 -1.98
C HIS A 71 -10.68 -6.92 -1.58
N LYS A 72 -10.41 -7.23 -0.30
CA LYS A 72 -9.04 -7.29 0.25
C LYS A 72 -8.12 -8.28 -0.49
N GLU A 73 -8.66 -9.41 -0.94
CA GLU A 73 -7.91 -10.39 -1.74
C GLU A 73 -7.44 -9.78 -3.07
N LEU A 74 -8.32 -9.07 -3.76
CA LEU A 74 -7.98 -8.40 -5.02
C LEU A 74 -6.93 -7.30 -4.79
N GLN A 75 -7.07 -6.51 -3.72
CA GLN A 75 -6.04 -5.54 -3.33
C GLN A 75 -4.68 -6.21 -3.08
N TRP A 76 -4.66 -7.39 -2.44
CA TRP A 76 -3.42 -8.14 -2.25
C TRP A 76 -2.84 -8.63 -3.58
N LEU A 77 -3.66 -9.18 -4.48
CA LEU A 77 -3.20 -9.62 -5.79
C LEU A 77 -2.54 -8.48 -6.56
N LEU A 78 -3.16 -7.30 -6.58
CA LEU A 78 -2.61 -6.10 -7.24
C LEU A 78 -1.28 -5.66 -6.61
N ILE A 79 -1.18 -5.64 -5.28
CA ILE A 79 0.09 -5.32 -4.60
C ILE A 79 1.17 -6.36 -4.94
N SER A 80 0.84 -7.65 -4.94
CA SER A 80 1.78 -8.74 -5.25
C SER A 80 2.32 -8.67 -6.68
N LEU A 81 1.55 -8.08 -7.62
CA LEU A 81 1.99 -7.91 -9.00
C LEU A 81 3.15 -6.90 -9.14
N CYS A 82 3.28 -5.96 -8.20
CA CYS A 82 4.31 -4.92 -8.20
C CYS A 82 5.71 -5.45 -7.81
N GLY A 83 5.80 -6.66 -7.26
CA GLY A 83 7.07 -7.27 -6.88
C GLY A 83 7.89 -7.76 -8.07
N ILE A 84 9.22 -7.78 -7.92
CA ILE A 84 10.18 -8.18 -8.96
C ILE A 84 10.77 -9.58 -8.78
N GLY A 85 10.33 -10.34 -7.77
CA GLY A 85 10.84 -11.66 -7.42
C GLY A 85 12.10 -11.66 -6.52
N LYS A 86 12.65 -10.49 -6.19
CA LYS A 86 13.83 -10.31 -5.34
C LYS A 86 13.49 -9.48 -4.11
N LYS A 87 13.99 -9.91 -2.94
CA LYS A 87 13.80 -9.21 -1.66
C LYS A 87 14.35 -7.78 -1.73
N GLN A 88 13.54 -6.81 -1.37
CA GLN A 88 13.87 -5.39 -1.27
C GLN A 88 13.80 -4.92 0.19
N PHE A 89 14.42 -3.78 0.48
CA PHE A 89 14.26 -3.09 1.75
C PHE A 89 13.16 -2.04 1.64
N HIS A 90 12.20 -2.07 2.55
CA HIS A 90 11.04 -1.16 2.56
C HIS A 90 11.06 -0.27 3.81
N PRO A 91 11.65 0.94 3.78
CA PRO A 91 11.53 1.89 4.88
C PRO A 91 10.07 2.28 5.16
N TRP A 92 9.80 2.63 6.42
CA TRP A 92 8.50 3.16 6.82
C TRP A 92 8.37 4.64 6.44
N ILE A 93 7.34 4.99 5.67
CA ILE A 93 6.96 6.38 5.40
C ILE A 93 5.84 6.78 6.35
N LYS A 94 6.12 7.67 7.31
CA LYS A 94 5.09 8.22 8.19
C LYS A 94 4.01 8.95 7.37
N PRO A 95 2.71 8.75 7.63
CA PRO A 95 1.66 9.54 6.98
C PRO A 95 1.87 11.03 7.28
N GLY A 96 1.76 11.85 6.25
CA GLY A 96 1.82 13.31 6.40
C GLY A 96 0.73 13.79 7.36
N LYS A 97 1.07 14.75 8.23
CA LYS A 97 0.05 15.42 9.05
C LYS A 97 -0.91 16.17 8.11
N ARG A 98 -2.21 16.08 8.38
CA ARG A 98 -3.21 16.88 7.67
C ARG A 98 -2.89 18.35 7.97
N LYS A 99 -2.30 19.05 6.99
CA LYS A 99 -2.07 20.50 7.10
C LYS A 99 -3.44 21.17 7.18
N GLU A 100 -3.59 22.16 8.06
CA GLU A 100 -4.78 23.00 8.05
C GLU A 100 -4.99 23.57 6.64
N LYS A 101 -6.24 23.57 6.19
CA LYS A 101 -6.57 24.18 4.89
C LYS A 101 -6.15 25.65 4.97
N PRO A 102 -5.33 26.15 4.04
CA PRO A 102 -4.94 27.55 4.07
C PRO A 102 -6.20 28.41 4.01
N LYS A 103 -6.29 29.41 4.90
CA LYS A 103 -7.48 30.27 5.07
C LYS A 103 -7.97 30.82 3.72
N ILE A 104 -7.03 31.17 2.83
CA ILE A 104 -7.34 31.68 1.50
C ILE A 104 -8.04 30.68 0.59
N LYS A 105 -7.65 29.39 0.59
CA LYS A 105 -8.35 28.34 -0.18
C LYS A 105 -9.75 28.11 0.36
N THR A 106 -9.91 28.19 1.69
CA THR A 106 -11.23 28.05 2.33
C THR A 106 -12.14 29.23 2.02
N TRP A 107 -11.59 30.45 1.96
CA TRP A 107 -12.32 31.64 1.57
C TRP A 107 -12.74 31.59 0.09
N LEU A 108 -11.81 31.27 -0.82
CA LEU A 108 -12.11 31.14 -2.26
C LEU A 108 -13.21 30.10 -2.53
N ALA A 109 -13.14 28.93 -1.86
CA ALA A 109 -14.15 27.88 -2.00
C ALA A 109 -15.53 28.24 -1.40
N LYS A 110 -15.63 29.28 -0.57
CA LYS A 110 -16.93 29.78 -0.07
C LYS A 110 -17.48 30.93 -0.91
N ALA A 111 -16.61 31.67 -1.57
CA ALA A 111 -16.97 32.86 -2.35
C ALA A 111 -17.41 32.51 -3.78
N PHE A 112 -16.91 31.40 -4.34
CA PHE A 112 -17.07 31.04 -5.75
C PHE A 112 -17.62 29.62 -6.00
N LEU A 113 -17.95 28.87 -4.95
CA LEU A 113 -18.72 27.63 -4.97
C LEU A 113 -19.85 27.75 -3.94
#